data_AF-A0A9X0CJN2-F1
#
_entry.id   AF-A0A9X0CJN2-F1
#
_cell.length_a   1.000
_cell.length_b   1.000
_cell.length_c   1.000
_cell.angle_alpha   90.00
_cell.angle_beta   90.00
_cell.angle_gamma   90.00
#
_symmetry.space_group_name_H-M   'P 1'
#
loop_
_entity.id
_entity.type
_entity.pdbx_description
1 polymer ?
#
loop_
_entity_poly.entity_id
_entity_poly.type
_entity_poly.pdbx_seq_one_letter_code
_entity_poly.pdbx_strand_id
1 'polypeptide(L)'
;MATSAAVSSAIDAEYIGKLIKIVKETLAIVMRSANIAIDQNAEVDLGTKTAEGANNRLEKSLEDFYNACDQLQLCLGLMRETENQTRDSAKYTPKPVISSRTENSAGTQTYTEYLSTVRTQITTSKELHDMLSEFCLAQLP
;
A
#
# COMPACT_ATOMS: atom_id res chain seq x y z
N MET A 1 9.63 14.72 -14.85
CA MET A 1 8.89 13.46 -14.53
C MET A 1 9.61 12.61 -13.50
N ALA A 2 10.94 12.43 -13.56
CA ALA A 2 11.67 11.73 -12.50
C ALA A 2 11.54 12.40 -11.12
N THR A 3 11.36 13.72 -11.07
CA THR A 3 11.45 14.50 -9.83
C THR A 3 10.24 14.37 -8.89
N SER A 4 8.98 14.37 -9.35
CA SER A 4 7.82 14.23 -8.43
C SER A 4 7.58 12.78 -8.00
N ALA A 5 7.82 11.81 -8.88
CA ALA A 5 7.78 10.39 -8.55
C ALA A 5 8.91 10.02 -7.57
N ALA A 6 10.12 10.58 -7.77
CA ALA A 6 11.22 10.39 -6.83
C ALA A 6 10.97 11.05 -5.47
N VAL A 7 10.30 12.21 -5.42
CA VAL A 7 9.94 12.87 -4.15
C VAL A 7 8.85 12.08 -3.40
N SER A 8 7.81 11.59 -4.08
CA SER A 8 6.80 10.71 -3.45
C SER A 8 7.44 9.41 -2.95
N SER A 9 8.27 8.78 -3.79
CA SER A 9 9.00 7.56 -3.43
C SER A 9 9.97 7.76 -2.25
N ALA A 10 10.57 8.94 -2.10
CA ALA A 10 11.45 9.27 -0.98
C ALA A 10 10.66 9.45 0.33
N ILE A 11 9.49 10.09 0.28
CA ILE A 11 8.58 10.23 1.43
C ILE A 11 8.07 8.86 1.88
N ASP A 12 7.72 8.00 0.92
CA ASP A 12 7.27 6.63 1.18
C ASP A 12 8.37 5.77 1.83
N ALA A 13 9.63 5.92 1.38
CA ALA A 13 10.77 5.21 1.94
C ALA A 13 11.11 5.65 3.38
N GLU A 14 11.06 6.96 3.67
CA GLU A 14 11.26 7.48 5.03
C GLU A 14 10.17 6.97 5.98
N TYR A 15 8.92 6.98 5.52
CA TYR A 15 7.78 6.50 6.29
C TYR A 15 7.85 4.98 6.57
N ILE A 16 8.22 4.16 5.57
CA ILE A 16 8.51 2.73 5.79
C ILE A 16 9.61 2.57 6.84
N GLY A 17 10.71 3.32 6.71
CA GLY A 17 11.82 3.25 7.66
C GLY A 17 11.35 3.49 9.10
N LYS A 18 10.46 4.46 9.29
CA LYS A 18 9.81 4.74 10.57
C LYS A 18 8.93 3.58 11.05
N LEU A 19 8.10 3.00 10.18
CA LEU A 19 7.24 1.85 10.55
C LEU A 19 8.06 0.62 10.92
N ILE A 20 9.13 0.30 10.16
CA ILE A 20 10.05 -0.80 10.50
C ILE A 20 10.69 -0.57 11.86
N LYS A 21 11.08 0.67 12.18
CA LYS A 21 11.62 1.01 13.49
C LYS A 21 10.59 0.77 14.59
N ILE A 22 9.35 1.20 14.40
CA ILE A 22 8.25 0.99 15.36
C ILE A 22 8.01 -0.51 15.59
N VAL A 23 7.92 -1.31 14.52
CA VAL A 23 7.75 -2.78 14.62
C VAL A 23 8.88 -3.43 15.42
N LYS A 24 10.13 -3.01 15.21
CA LYS A 24 11.28 -3.51 15.97
C LYS A 24 11.18 -3.13 17.46
N GLU A 25 10.79 -1.89 17.74
CA GLU A 25 10.65 -1.39 19.11
C GLU A 25 9.51 -2.09 19.86
N THR A 26 8.34 -2.26 19.23
CA THR A 26 7.20 -2.95 19.84
C THR A 26 7.48 -4.44 20.04
N LEU A 27 8.19 -5.10 19.12
CA LEU A 27 8.65 -6.48 19.32
C LEU A 27 9.59 -6.60 20.53
N ALA A 28 10.52 -5.67 20.70
CA ALA A 28 11.40 -5.66 21.86
C ALA A 28 10.65 -5.40 23.18
N ILE A 29 9.52 -4.69 23.15
CA ILE A 29 8.62 -4.55 24.30
C ILE A 29 7.91 -5.87 24.58
N VAL A 30 7.35 -6.53 23.56
CA VAL A 30 6.72 -7.87 23.70
C VAL A 30 7.66 -8.86 24.38
N MET A 31 8.91 -8.94 23.93
CA MET A 31 9.90 -9.87 24.50
C MET A 31 10.17 -9.59 25.99
N ARG A 32 10.25 -8.32 26.39
CA ARG A 32 10.41 -7.94 27.79
C ARG A 32 9.17 -8.25 28.62
N SER A 33 7.99 -7.93 28.12
CA SER A 33 6.72 -8.24 28.77
C SER A 33 6.52 -9.74 28.94
N ALA A 34 6.90 -10.54 27.94
CA ALA A 34 6.82 -11.99 27.98
C ALA A 34 7.76 -12.57 29.05
N ASN A 35 9.00 -12.07 29.15
CA ASN A 35 9.92 -12.48 30.20
C ASN A 35 9.35 -12.19 31.60
N ILE A 36 8.81 -10.99 31.81
CA ILE A 36 8.19 -10.61 33.08
C ILE A 36 7.00 -11.54 33.40
N ALA A 37 6.17 -11.88 32.40
CA ALA A 37 5.04 -12.79 32.60
C ALA A 37 5.50 -14.21 32.98
N ILE A 38 6.59 -14.70 32.38
CA ILE A 38 7.20 -16.00 32.74
C ILE A 38 7.73 -15.97 34.17
N ASP A 39 8.48 -14.93 34.55
CA ASP A 39 9.02 -14.77 35.91
C ASP A 39 7.89 -14.69 36.95
N GLN A 40 6.83 -13.94 36.67
CA GLN A 40 5.65 -13.84 37.53
C GLN A 40 4.96 -15.19 37.72
N ASN A 41 4.79 -15.97 36.64
CA ASN A 41 4.19 -17.29 36.73
C ASN A 41 5.08 -18.25 37.55
N ALA A 42 6.40 -18.20 37.37
CA ALA A 42 7.33 -19.02 38.14
C ALA A 42 7.30 -18.70 39.65
N GLU A 43 7.18 -17.43 40.03
CA GLU A 43 7.03 -17.02 41.44
C GLU A 43 5.71 -17.53 42.06
N VAL A 44 4.64 -17.55 41.27
CA VAL A 44 3.35 -18.13 41.70
C VAL A 44 3.46 -19.64 41.90
N ASP A 45 4.10 -20.35 40.97
CA ASP A 45 4.31 -21.80 41.05
C ASP A 45 5.18 -22.21 42.25
N LEU A 46 6.16 -21.38 42.61
CA LEU A 46 7.00 -21.55 43.79
C LEU A 46 6.32 -21.14 45.10
N GLY A 47 5.13 -20.54 45.04
CA GLY A 47 4.39 -20.04 46.20
C GLY A 47 5.03 -18.81 46.85
N THR A 48 5.98 -18.13 46.18
CA THR A 48 6.63 -16.91 46.68
C THR A 48 5.78 -15.66 46.46
N LYS A 49 4.82 -15.71 45.52
CA LYS A 49 3.74 -14.73 45.36
C LYS A 49 2.39 -15.42 45.22
N THR A 50 1.34 -14.78 45.72
CA THR A 50 -0.03 -15.09 45.31
C THR A 50 -0.27 -14.61 43.88
N ALA A 51 -1.09 -15.33 43.12
CA ALA A 51 -1.56 -14.87 41.82
C ALA A 51 -2.31 -13.53 41.99
N GLU A 52 -1.63 -12.42 41.77
CA GLU A 52 -2.29 -11.14 41.51
C GLU A 52 -3.05 -11.28 40.19
N GLY A 53 -4.22 -10.63 40.07
CA GLY A 53 -5.10 -10.76 38.90
C GLY A 53 -4.37 -10.50 37.58
N ALA A 54 -4.93 -11.03 36.47
CA ALA A 54 -4.32 -11.04 35.14
C ALA A 54 -3.64 -9.69 34.78
N ASN A 55 -2.31 -9.71 34.72
CA ASN A 55 -1.50 -8.55 34.38
C ASN A 55 -1.49 -8.38 32.86
N ASN A 56 -2.41 -7.57 32.33
CA ASN A 56 -2.67 -7.41 30.88
C ASN A 56 -1.52 -6.74 30.07
N ARG A 57 -0.31 -6.63 30.65
CA ARG A 57 0.85 -5.96 30.03
C ARG A 57 1.34 -6.71 28.80
N LEU A 58 1.34 -8.04 28.85
CA LEU A 58 1.76 -8.85 27.71
C LEU A 58 0.74 -8.71 26.57
N GLU A 59 -0.55 -8.86 26.87
CA GLU A 59 -1.63 -8.69 25.88
C GLU A 59 -1.57 -7.32 25.22
N LYS A 60 -1.42 -6.25 26.02
CA LYS A 60 -1.30 -4.88 25.48
C LYS A 60 -0.10 -4.73 24.55
N SER A 61 1.06 -5.28 24.93
CA SER A 61 2.27 -5.21 24.12
C SER A 61 2.15 -6.00 22.81
N LEU A 62 1.46 -7.14 22.85
CA LEU A 62 1.16 -7.94 21.65
C LEU A 62 0.21 -7.18 20.72
N GLU A 63 -0.84 -6.58 21.26
CA GLU A 63 -1.78 -5.74 20.48
C GLU A 63 -1.05 -4.59 19.78
N ASP A 64 -0.15 -3.87 20.47
CA ASP A 64 0.62 -2.78 19.87
C ASP A 64 1.59 -3.28 18.78
N PHE A 65 2.17 -4.46 18.97
CA PHE A 65 3.01 -5.10 17.96
C PHE A 65 2.21 -5.47 16.70
N TYR A 66 1.05 -6.10 16.86
CA TYR A 66 0.18 -6.45 15.73
C TYR A 66 -0.31 -5.21 14.99
N ASN A 67 -0.75 -4.18 15.71
CA ASN A 67 -1.16 -2.91 15.11
C ASN A 67 -0.02 -2.27 14.28
N ALA A 68 1.22 -2.36 14.74
CA ALA A 68 2.37 -1.86 13.98
C ALA A 68 2.64 -2.70 12.72
N CYS A 69 2.52 -4.04 12.80
CA CYS A 69 2.63 -4.94 11.65
C CYS A 69 1.55 -4.67 10.59
N ASP A 70 0.30 -4.47 11.01
CA ASP A 70 -0.82 -4.20 10.09
C ASP A 70 -0.61 -2.89 9.33
N GLN A 71 -0.15 -1.85 10.01
CA GLN A 71 0.18 -0.57 9.37
C GLN A 71 1.31 -0.72 8.34
N LEU A 72 2.37 -1.48 8.68
CA LEU A 72 3.46 -1.75 7.75
C LEU A 72 2.98 -2.55 6.53
N GLN A 73 2.16 -3.58 6.74
CA GLN A 73 1.60 -4.39 5.66
C GLN A 73 0.70 -3.56 4.75
N LEU A 74 -0.19 -2.75 5.32
CA LEU A 74 -1.06 -1.86 4.56
C LEU A 74 -0.26 -0.88 3.71
N CYS A 75 0.76 -0.25 4.29
CA CYS A 75 1.63 0.70 3.58
C CYS A 75 2.36 0.05 2.41
N LEU A 76 2.98 -1.13 2.63
CA LEU A 76 3.65 -1.88 1.56
C LEU A 76 2.68 -2.32 0.46
N GLY A 77 1.46 -2.73 0.84
CA GLY A 77 0.40 -3.07 -0.10
C GLY A 77 -0.01 -1.88 -0.98
N LEU A 78 -0.19 -0.72 -0.36
CA LEU A 78 -0.54 0.52 -1.06
C LEU A 78 0.58 0.95 -2.03
N MET A 79 1.84 0.90 -1.60
CA MET A 79 2.97 1.27 -2.45
C MET A 79 3.11 0.38 -3.68
N ARG A 80 2.90 -0.93 -3.53
CA ARG A 80 2.89 -1.83 -4.67
C ARG A 80 1.77 -1.48 -5.66
N GLU A 81 0.60 -1.11 -5.14
CA GLU A 81 -0.53 -0.72 -5.98
C GLU A 81 -0.28 0.61 -6.70
N THR A 82 0.30 1.60 -6.04
CA THR A 82 0.66 2.87 -6.67
C THR A 82 1.77 2.71 -7.72
N GLU A 83 2.72 1.79 -7.50
CA GLU A 83 3.71 1.43 -8.52
C GLU A 83 3.05 0.79 -9.74
N ASN A 84 2.16 -0.19 -9.54
CA ASN A 84 1.39 -0.80 -10.63
C ASN A 84 0.57 0.25 -11.39
N GLN A 85 -0.14 1.12 -10.67
CA GLN A 85 -0.92 2.19 -11.25
C GLN A 85 -0.05 3.16 -12.06
N THR A 86 1.14 3.51 -11.57
CA THR A 86 2.09 4.38 -12.27
C THR A 86 2.57 3.73 -13.57
N ARG A 87 2.90 2.43 -13.52
CA ARG A 87 3.34 1.66 -14.69
C ARG A 87 2.23 1.56 -15.74
N ASP A 88 1.02 1.25 -15.32
CA ASP A 88 -0.12 1.13 -16.23
C ASP A 88 -0.52 2.49 -16.82
N SER A 89 -0.48 3.54 -16.00
CA SER A 89 -0.68 4.92 -16.47
C SER A 89 0.32 5.30 -17.55
N ALA A 90 1.62 5.01 -17.35
CA ALA A 90 2.66 5.28 -18.34
C ALA A 90 2.52 4.43 -19.62
N LYS A 91 1.96 3.22 -19.51
CA LYS A 91 1.78 2.31 -20.65
C LYS A 91 0.56 2.67 -21.50
N TYR A 92 -0.57 3.00 -20.88
CA TYR A 92 -1.86 3.16 -21.57
C TYR A 92 -2.27 4.62 -21.77
N THR A 93 -1.58 5.57 -21.12
CA THR A 93 -1.94 6.98 -21.16
C THR A 93 -0.81 7.81 -21.79
N PRO A 94 -1.09 8.63 -22.83
CA PRO A 94 -0.05 9.41 -23.51
C PRO A 94 0.60 10.49 -22.64
N LYS A 95 -0.14 11.02 -21.66
CA LYS A 95 0.29 12.10 -20.76
C LYS A 95 -0.10 11.79 -19.32
N PRO A 96 0.77 12.03 -18.33
CA PRO A 96 0.42 11.90 -16.92
C PRO A 96 -0.74 12.82 -16.54
N VAL A 97 -1.66 12.31 -15.71
CA VAL A 97 -2.76 13.11 -15.14
C VAL A 97 -2.27 13.78 -13.86
N ILE A 98 -2.47 15.09 -13.73
CA ILE A 98 -2.19 15.83 -12.50
C ILE A 98 -3.49 16.19 -11.79
N SER A 99 -3.50 15.98 -10.47
CA SER A 99 -4.63 16.32 -9.59
C SER A 99 -4.64 17.79 -9.16
N SER A 100 -3.56 18.55 -9.39
CA SER A 100 -3.45 19.94 -8.94
C SER A 100 -3.99 20.90 -10.00
N ARG A 101 -4.97 21.71 -9.59
CA ARG A 101 -5.69 22.68 -10.44
C ARG A 101 -4.82 23.85 -10.93
N THR A 102 -3.56 23.95 -10.50
CA THR A 102 -2.77 25.19 -10.60
C THR A 102 -1.57 25.17 -11.54
N GLU A 103 -1.13 24.03 -12.09
CA GLU A 103 0.02 24.05 -12.99
C GLU A 103 -0.23 23.15 -14.21
N ASN A 104 -0.76 23.76 -15.29
CA ASN A 104 -0.65 23.20 -16.64
C ASN A 104 0.84 23.16 -17.03
N SER A 105 1.54 22.15 -16.53
CA SER A 105 2.92 21.88 -16.90
C SER A 105 2.93 21.23 -18.29
N ALA A 106 3.72 21.79 -19.21
CA ALA A 106 3.89 21.25 -20.54
C ALA A 106 4.25 19.74 -20.46
N GLY A 107 3.39 18.89 -21.00
CA GLY A 107 3.56 17.42 -20.98
C GLY A 107 2.62 16.66 -20.04
N THR A 108 1.70 17.33 -19.36
CA THR A 108 0.66 16.68 -18.54
C THR A 108 -0.74 16.93 -19.10
N GLN A 109 -1.76 16.23 -18.58
CA GLN A 109 -3.16 16.43 -18.95
C GLN A 109 -4.06 16.56 -17.72
N THR A 110 -5.16 17.29 -17.89
CA THR A 110 -6.24 17.39 -16.91
C THR A 110 -7.04 16.09 -16.84
N TYR A 111 -7.78 15.89 -15.75
CA TYR A 111 -8.67 14.74 -15.61
C TYR A 111 -9.74 14.69 -16.72
N THR A 112 -10.23 15.84 -17.17
CA THR A 112 -11.18 15.92 -18.27
C THR A 112 -10.59 15.45 -19.61
N GLU A 113 -9.35 15.86 -19.91
CA GLU A 113 -8.62 15.39 -21.11
C GLU A 113 -8.31 13.89 -21.05
N TYR A 114 -7.98 13.38 -19.87
CA TYR A 114 -7.83 11.95 -19.64
C TYR A 114 -9.12 11.18 -19.95
N LEU A 115 -10.26 11.64 -19.42
CA LEU A 115 -11.55 11.00 -19.71
C LEU A 115 -11.89 11.03 -21.21
N SER A 116 -11.55 12.10 -21.91
CA SER A 116 -11.71 12.18 -23.37
C SER A 116 -10.84 11.14 -24.11
N THR A 117 -9.58 11.01 -23.68
CA THR A 117 -8.64 10.02 -24.22
C THR A 117 -9.17 8.59 -24.01
N VAL A 118 -9.62 8.26 -22.81
CA VAL A 118 -10.18 6.94 -22.48
C VAL A 118 -11.41 6.63 -23.33
N ARG A 119 -12.33 7.59 -23.49
CA ARG A 119 -13.52 7.42 -24.36
C ARG A 119 -13.11 7.15 -25.81
N THR A 120 -12.13 7.89 -26.31
CA THR A 120 -11.61 7.70 -27.67
C THR A 120 -10.99 6.31 -27.84
N GLN A 121 -10.16 5.86 -26.90
CA GLN A 121 -9.58 4.51 -26.88
C GLN A 121 -10.65 3.42 -26.89
N ILE A 122 -11.73 3.59 -26.11
CA ILE A 122 -12.87 2.65 -26.10
C ILE A 122 -13.56 2.61 -27.47
N THR A 123 -13.87 3.77 -28.05
CA THR A 123 -14.53 3.83 -29.37
C THR A 123 -13.67 3.18 -30.44
N THR A 124 -12.39 3.54 -30.55
CA THR A 124 -11.48 2.96 -31.55
C THR A 124 -11.32 1.44 -31.38
N SER A 125 -11.27 0.95 -30.13
CA SER A 125 -11.19 -0.50 -29.86
C SER A 125 -12.45 -1.24 -30.35
N LYS A 126 -13.64 -0.65 -30.15
CA LYS A 126 -14.90 -1.20 -30.65
C LYS A 126 -14.95 -1.22 -32.18
N GLU A 127 -14.57 -0.11 -32.82
CA GLU A 127 -14.52 -0.02 -34.28
C GLU A 127 -13.57 -1.06 -34.88
N LEU A 128 -12.39 -1.25 -34.27
CA LEU A 128 -11.45 -2.30 -34.68
C LEU A 128 -12.03 -3.70 -34.51
N HIS A 129 -12.68 -3.96 -33.38
CA HIS A 129 -13.34 -5.24 -33.12
C HIS A 129 -14.42 -5.53 -34.17
N ASP A 130 -15.26 -4.55 -34.47
CA ASP A 130 -16.37 -4.70 -35.42
C ASP A 130 -15.84 -4.93 -36.84
N MET A 131 -14.82 -4.17 -37.28
CA MET A 131 -14.15 -4.41 -38.57
C MET A 131 -13.54 -5.81 -38.67
N LEU A 132 -12.87 -6.28 -37.61
CA LEU A 132 -12.29 -7.63 -37.58
C LEU A 132 -13.37 -8.72 -37.57
N SER A 133 -14.47 -8.49 -36.87
CA SER A 133 -15.62 -9.39 -36.83
C SER A 133 -16.28 -9.51 -38.20
N GLU A 134 -16.57 -8.38 -38.85
CA GLU A 134 -17.12 -8.33 -40.22
C GLU A 134 -16.19 -9.03 -41.22
N PHE A 135 -14.89 -8.81 -41.13
CA PHE A 135 -13.90 -9.47 -41.97
C PHE A 135 -13.93 -11.00 -41.78
N CYS A 136 -13.96 -11.48 -40.54
CA CYS A 136 -14.05 -12.91 -40.25
C CYS A 136 -15.36 -13.53 -40.78
N LEU A 137 -16.48 -12.83 -40.61
CA LEU A 137 -17.78 -13.27 -41.14
C LEU A 137 -17.80 -13.30 -42.66
N ALA A 138 -17.10 -12.37 -43.32
CA ALA A 138 -16.99 -12.33 -44.77
C ALA A 138 -16.02 -13.37 -45.35
N GLN A 139 -15.11 -13.94 -44.54
CA GLN A 139 -14.12 -14.92 -44.97
C GLN A 139 -14.43 -16.38 -44.59
N LEU A 140 -15.41 -16.65 -43.72
CA LEU A 140 -15.95 -18.01 -43.58
C LEU A 140 -17.04 -18.25 -44.64
N PRO A 141 -16.95 -19.32 -45.46
CA PRO A 141 -18.00 -19.69 -46.41
C PRO A 141 -19.30 -20.13 -45.73
#